data_AF-A0A6J1R1W7-F1
#
_entry.id   AF-A0A6J1R1W7-F1
#
_cell.length_a   1.000
_cell.length_b   1.000
_cell.length_c   1.000
_cell.angle_alpha   90.00
_cell.angle_beta   90.00
_cell.angle_gamma   90.00
#
_symmetry.space_group_name_H-M   'P 1'
#
loop_
_entity.id
_entity.type
_entity.pdbx_description
1 polymer ?
#
loop_
_entity_poly.entity_id
_entity_poly.type
_entity_poly.pdbx_seq_one_letter_code
_entity_poly.pdbx_strand_id
1 'polypeptide(L)'
;FILKFYKFFLNCSFISYDDIQDKAILRDGIPVTHSVHGLSCTISATNYVQLIAFEKAFELHPVAAKILTEQLLEFHRGQGMDMYWKKNLKCPTDNDYQIMAERKAGWLIKLMTKLMKLFSTCEIDLSSLLNLMGYYYQIHNDYSNLCICRILE
;
A
#
# COMPACT_ATOMS: atom_id res chain seq x y z
N PHE A 1 6.79 13.28 -12.78
CA PHE A 1 5.79 13.58 -11.75
C PHE A 1 5.29 12.30 -11.07
N ILE A 2 4.58 11.43 -11.81
CA ILE A 2 3.92 10.22 -11.31
C ILE A 2 4.86 9.32 -10.47
N LEU A 3 6.10 9.05 -10.90
CA LEU A 3 7.07 8.24 -10.14
C LEU A 3 7.60 8.90 -8.85
N LYS A 4 7.76 10.23 -8.83
CA LYS A 4 8.18 10.96 -7.61
C LYS A 4 7.03 11.01 -6.60
N PHE A 5 5.82 11.22 -7.11
CA PHE A 5 4.58 11.16 -6.34
C PHE A 5 4.39 9.79 -5.69
N TYR A 6 4.60 8.70 -6.44
CA TYR A 6 4.59 7.33 -5.93
C TYR A 6 5.49 7.14 -4.71
N LYS A 7 6.77 7.51 -4.82
CA LYS A 7 7.73 7.26 -3.75
C LYS A 7 7.39 8.05 -2.50
N PHE A 8 6.97 9.31 -2.66
CA PHE A 8 6.55 10.13 -1.52
C PHE A 8 5.27 9.59 -0.87
N PHE A 9 4.26 9.30 -1.69
CA PHE A 9 2.94 8.87 -1.21
C PHE A 9 2.97 7.51 -0.51
N LEU A 10 3.71 6.55 -1.07
CA LEU A 10 3.86 5.21 -0.48
C LEU A 10 4.54 5.26 0.90
N ASN A 11 5.72 5.89 0.97
CA ASN A 11 6.55 5.86 2.17
C ASN A 11 5.93 6.69 3.31
N CYS A 12 5.38 7.87 3.01
CA CYS A 12 4.93 8.79 4.05
C CYS A 12 3.52 8.50 4.56
N SER A 13 2.66 7.83 3.79
CA SER A 13 1.30 7.51 4.23
C SER A 13 1.15 6.03 4.57
N PHE A 14 1.28 5.13 3.60
CA PHE A 14 0.82 3.75 3.75
C PHE A 14 1.76 2.90 4.60
N ILE A 15 3.08 3.06 4.43
CA ILE A 15 4.05 2.36 5.28
C ILE A 15 3.93 2.79 6.74
N SER A 16 3.82 4.10 6.99
CA SER A 16 3.65 4.59 8.37
C SER A 16 2.32 4.15 9.00
N TYR A 17 1.25 4.02 8.21
CA TYR A 17 0.00 3.44 8.68
C TYR A 17 0.13 1.95 9.01
N ASP A 18 0.80 1.19 8.15
CA ASP A 18 1.06 -0.23 8.35
C ASP A 18 1.92 -0.46 9.61
N ASP A 19 2.98 0.34 9.81
CA ASP A 19 3.81 0.32 11.03
C ASP A 19 2.99 0.51 12.30
N ILE A 20 2.05 1.46 12.30
CA ILE A 20 1.17 1.72 13.44
C ILE A 20 0.24 0.51 13.68
N GLN A 21 -0.37 -0.01 12.62
CA GLN A 21 -1.37 -1.08 12.71
C GLN A 21 -0.77 -2.41 13.15
N ASP A 22 0.43 -2.72 12.64
CA ASP A 22 1.17 -3.94 13.00
C ASP A 22 2.01 -3.76 14.29
N LYS A 23 1.96 -2.58 14.92
CA LYS A 23 2.76 -2.25 16.11
C LYS A 23 4.26 -2.52 15.90
N ALA A 24 4.75 -2.20 14.71
CA ALA A 24 6.14 -2.37 14.37
C ALA A 24 7.03 -1.49 15.27
N ILE A 25 8.25 -1.98 15.54
CA ILE A 25 9.27 -1.25 16.33
C ILE A 25 10.30 -0.64 15.37
N LEU A 26 10.66 -1.38 14.32
CA LEU A 26 11.66 -1.02 13.33
C LEU A 26 11.10 -1.15 11.90
N ARG A 27 11.57 -0.30 11.00
CA ARG A 27 11.42 -0.37 9.55
C ARG A 27 12.82 -0.31 8.93
N ASP A 28 13.22 -1.37 8.23
CA ASP A 28 14.55 -1.49 7.62
C ASP A 28 15.71 -1.21 8.61
N GLY A 29 15.56 -1.66 9.86
CA GLY A 29 16.54 -1.47 10.93
C GLY A 29 16.53 -0.08 11.60
N ILE A 30 15.63 0.82 11.18
CA ILE A 30 15.49 2.18 11.72
C ILE A 30 14.21 2.25 12.57
N PRO A 31 14.18 3.01 13.68
CA PRO A 31 12.96 3.22 14.46
C PRO A 31 11.81 3.75 13.60
N VAL A 32 10.62 3.17 13.77
CA VAL A 32 9.41 3.58 13.04
C VAL A 32 9.01 5.02 13.37
N THR A 33 8.38 5.73 12.43
CA THR A 33 8.03 7.16 12.53
C THR A 33 7.28 7.50 13.83
N HIS A 34 6.33 6.66 14.24
CA HIS A 34 5.51 6.90 15.43
C HIS A 34 6.26 6.71 16.76
N SER A 35 7.38 6.00 16.76
CA SER A 35 8.28 5.89 17.91
C SER A 35 9.11 7.15 18.13
N VAL A 36 9.45 7.87 17.05
CA VAL A 36 10.29 9.07 17.09
C VAL A 36 9.45 10.34 17.28
N HIS A 37 8.35 10.44 16.53
CA HIS A 37 7.53 11.65 16.47
C HIS A 37 6.21 11.54 17.24
N GLY A 38 5.92 10.37 17.82
CA GLY A 38 4.68 10.11 18.54
C GLY A 38 3.51 9.76 17.62
N LEU A 39 2.61 8.92 18.14
CA LEU A 39 1.49 8.35 17.42
C LEU A 39 0.57 9.41 16.79
N SER A 40 0.15 10.41 17.56
CA SER A 40 -0.78 11.44 17.10
C SER A 40 -0.22 12.27 15.94
N CYS A 41 1.05 12.64 16.02
CA CYS A 41 1.73 13.38 14.95
C CYS A 41 1.86 12.54 13.68
N THR A 42 2.23 11.26 13.82
CA THR A 42 2.32 10.36 12.65
C THR A 42 0.97 10.19 11.96
N ILE A 43 -0.12 9.95 12.69
CA ILE A 43 -1.47 9.83 12.11
C ILE A 43 -1.89 11.12 11.40
N SER A 44 -1.62 12.28 12.00
CA SER A 44 -1.95 13.57 11.38
C SER A 44 -1.16 13.78 10.09
N ALA A 45 0.15 13.48 10.10
CA ALA A 45 1.02 13.62 8.94
C ALA A 45 0.65 12.67 7.80
N THR A 46 0.34 11.39 8.10
CA THR A 46 -0.06 10.43 7.06
C THR A 46 -1.37 10.85 6.38
N ASN A 47 -2.35 11.32 7.14
CA ASN A 47 -3.60 11.87 6.62
C ASN A 47 -3.38 13.12 5.76
N TYR A 48 -2.51 14.03 6.22
CA TYR A 48 -2.17 15.22 5.45
C TYR A 48 -1.55 14.87 4.08
N VAL A 49 -0.65 13.87 4.05
CA VAL A 49 -0.07 13.36 2.79
C VAL A 49 -1.14 12.75 1.87
N GLN A 50 -2.17 12.10 2.42
CA GLN A 50 -3.32 11.65 1.64
C GLN A 50 -4.11 12.79 1.01
N LEU A 51 -4.31 13.90 1.74
CA LEU A 51 -4.98 15.08 1.19
C LEU A 51 -4.15 15.74 0.08
N ILE A 52 -2.82 15.83 0.23
CA ILE A 52 -1.93 16.29 -0.84
C ILE A 52 -2.07 15.40 -2.08
N ALA A 53 -2.21 14.08 -1.90
CA ALA A 53 -2.41 13.17 -3.00
C ALA A 53 -3.70 13.45 -3.79
N PHE A 54 -4.77 13.79 -3.09
CA PHE A 54 -6.01 14.25 -3.74
C PHE A 54 -5.83 15.58 -4.47
N GLU A 55 -5.21 16.58 -3.83
CA GLU A 55 -4.90 17.88 -4.46
C GLU A 55 -4.18 17.67 -5.80
N LYS A 56 -3.10 16.86 -5.78
CA LYS A 56 -2.33 16.52 -6.97
C LYS A 56 -3.09 15.71 -8.01
N ALA A 57 -4.00 14.85 -7.58
CA ALA A 57 -4.86 14.12 -8.51
C ALA A 57 -5.86 15.04 -9.21
N PHE A 58 -6.43 16.03 -8.51
CA PHE A 58 -7.31 17.03 -9.11
C PHE A 58 -6.59 17.93 -10.13
N GLU A 59 -5.35 18.30 -9.87
CA GLU A 59 -4.50 19.07 -10.80
C GLU A 59 -4.09 18.26 -12.05
N LEU A 60 -3.96 16.93 -11.92
CA LEU A 60 -3.38 16.09 -12.96
C LEU A 60 -4.35 15.83 -14.13
N HIS A 61 -5.59 15.42 -13.85
CA HIS A 61 -6.57 15.05 -14.87
C HIS A 61 -7.98 14.96 -14.26
N PRO A 62 -9.07 15.31 -14.98
CA PRO A 62 -10.44 15.29 -14.44
C PRO A 62 -10.90 13.97 -13.81
N VAL A 63 -10.35 12.84 -14.27
CA VAL A 63 -10.68 11.49 -13.74
C VAL A 63 -9.63 10.92 -12.78
N ALA A 64 -8.50 11.58 -12.57
CA ALA A 64 -7.40 11.05 -11.76
C ALA A 64 -7.79 10.90 -10.28
N ALA A 65 -8.55 11.85 -9.72
CA ALA A 65 -9.06 11.74 -8.35
C ALA A 65 -10.00 10.53 -8.18
N LYS A 66 -10.83 10.22 -9.18
CA LYS A 66 -11.68 9.02 -9.17
C LYS A 66 -10.83 7.74 -9.16
N ILE A 67 -9.82 7.65 -10.02
CA ILE A 67 -8.89 6.52 -10.07
C ILE A 67 -8.17 6.35 -8.72
N LEU A 68 -7.68 7.45 -8.13
CA LEU A 68 -7.05 7.44 -6.82
C LEU A 68 -8.00 6.87 -5.76
N THR A 69 -9.23 7.38 -5.67
CA THR A 69 -10.24 6.87 -4.74
C THR A 69 -10.50 5.38 -4.91
N GLU A 70 -10.70 4.92 -6.15
CA GLU A 70 -10.94 3.50 -6.41
C GLU A 70 -9.79 2.62 -5.94
N GLN A 71 -8.54 3.03 -6.18
CA GLN A 71 -7.38 2.23 -5.76
C GLN A 71 -7.12 2.31 -4.25
N LEU A 72 -7.40 3.45 -3.61
CA LEU A 72 -7.36 3.57 -2.15
C LEU A 72 -8.42 2.68 -1.49
N LEU A 73 -9.61 2.57 -2.06
CA LEU A 73 -10.64 1.65 -1.55
C LEU A 73 -10.19 0.19 -1.67
N GLU A 74 -9.55 -0.20 -2.77
CA GLU A 74 -8.99 -1.54 -2.92
C GLU A 74 -7.91 -1.82 -1.86
N PHE A 75 -7.00 -0.88 -1.62
CA PHE A 75 -6.03 -1.00 -0.52
C PHE A 75 -6.72 -1.24 0.83
N HIS A 76 -7.66 -0.38 1.22
CA HIS A 76 -8.32 -0.48 2.53
C HIS A 76 -9.14 -1.77 2.67
N ARG A 77 -9.73 -2.28 1.58
CA ARG A 77 -10.38 -3.60 1.57
C ARG A 77 -9.38 -4.70 1.87
N GLY A 78 -8.22 -4.70 1.20
CA GLY A 78 -7.14 -5.66 1.46
C GLY A 78 -6.59 -5.56 2.89
N GLN A 79 -6.25 -4.35 3.34
CA GLN A 79 -5.76 -4.10 4.70
C GLN A 79 -6.78 -4.55 5.76
N GLY A 80 -8.06 -4.26 5.53
CA GLY A 80 -9.15 -4.67 6.42
C GLY A 80 -9.29 -6.19 6.53
N MET A 81 -9.08 -6.93 5.43
CA MET A 81 -9.07 -8.40 5.45
C MET A 81 -7.92 -8.93 6.32
N ASP A 82 -6.71 -8.43 6.11
CA ASP A 82 -5.52 -8.81 6.90
C ASP A 82 -5.72 -8.56 8.40
N MET A 83 -6.16 -7.34 8.75
CA MET A 83 -6.46 -6.97 10.13
C MET A 83 -7.57 -7.81 10.75
N TYR A 84 -8.63 -8.11 9.99
CA TYR A 84 -9.75 -8.94 10.46
C TYR A 84 -9.27 -10.35 10.81
N TRP A 85 -8.48 -10.98 9.94
CA TRP A 85 -7.94 -12.31 10.18
C TRP A 85 -7.03 -12.35 11.40
N LYS A 86 -6.09 -11.40 11.50
CA LYS A 86 -5.19 -11.24 12.65
C LYS A 86 -5.98 -11.10 13.96
N LYS A 87 -6.96 -10.19 14.00
CA LYS A 87 -7.76 -9.90 15.22
C LYS A 87 -8.63 -11.07 15.65
N ASN A 88 -9.19 -11.82 14.70
CA ASN A 88 -10.12 -12.93 14.99
C ASN A 88 -9.45 -14.30 14.99
N LEU A 89 -8.11 -14.36 14.91
CA LEU A 89 -7.33 -15.60 14.87
C LEU A 89 -7.81 -16.59 13.79
N LYS A 90 -8.23 -16.05 12.64
CA LYS A 90 -8.77 -16.83 11.53
C LYS A 90 -7.71 -16.96 10.43
N CYS A 91 -7.28 -18.19 10.15
CA CYS A 91 -6.41 -18.45 9.00
C CYS A 91 -7.21 -18.28 7.68
N PRO A 92 -6.76 -17.45 6.73
CA PRO A 92 -7.39 -17.37 5.41
C PRO A 92 -7.13 -18.64 4.58
N THR A 93 -7.96 -18.89 3.57
CA THR A 93 -7.59 -19.84 2.51
C THR A 93 -6.53 -19.24 1.60
N ASP A 94 -5.80 -20.06 0.83
CA ASP A 94 -4.81 -19.56 -0.14
C ASP A 94 -5.44 -18.57 -1.14
N ASN A 95 -6.68 -18.86 -1.58
CA ASN A 95 -7.42 -17.98 -2.48
C ASN A 95 -7.80 -16.65 -1.81
N ASP A 96 -8.23 -16.68 -0.55
CA ASP A 96 -8.52 -15.45 0.21
C ASP A 96 -7.25 -14.61 0.37
N TYR A 97 -6.14 -15.25 0.73
CA TYR A 97 -4.84 -14.59 0.89
C TYR A 97 -4.38 -13.95 -0.43
N GLN A 98 -4.50 -14.66 -1.55
CA GLN A 98 -4.19 -14.09 -2.87
C GLN A 98 -5.05 -12.85 -3.17
N ILE A 99 -6.36 -12.90 -2.93
CA ILE A 99 -7.26 -11.75 -3.13
C ILE A 99 -6.83 -10.57 -2.24
N MET A 100 -6.49 -10.83 -0.98
CA MET A 100 -6.00 -9.81 -0.06
C MET A 100 -4.69 -9.21 -0.57
N ALA A 101 -3.72 -10.03 -0.98
CA ALA A 101 -2.42 -9.59 -1.49
C ALA A 101 -2.55 -8.73 -2.74
N GLU A 102 -3.37 -9.14 -3.72
CA GLU A 102 -3.62 -8.38 -4.94
C GLU A 102 -4.28 -7.02 -4.67
N ARG A 103 -5.04 -6.91 -3.58
CA ARG A 103 -5.67 -5.66 -3.10
C ARG A 103 -4.68 -4.79 -2.32
N LYS A 104 -4.04 -5.34 -1.27
CA LYS A 104 -3.16 -4.62 -0.33
C LYS A 104 -1.81 -4.25 -0.93
N ALA A 105 -1.16 -5.15 -1.67
CA ALA A 105 0.14 -4.91 -2.28
C ALA A 105 0.02 -4.40 -3.73
N GLY A 106 -1.00 -4.86 -4.46
CA GLY A 106 -1.18 -4.52 -5.88
C GLY A 106 -1.82 -3.15 -6.16
N TRP A 107 -2.51 -2.51 -5.21
CA TRP A 107 -3.26 -1.28 -5.50
C TRP A 107 -2.40 -0.15 -6.06
N LEU A 108 -1.17 0.02 -5.57
CA LEU A 108 -0.37 1.18 -5.92
C LEU A 108 0.20 1.05 -7.34
N ILE A 109 0.66 -0.14 -7.72
CA ILE A 109 1.10 -0.37 -9.10
C ILE A 109 -0.08 -0.24 -10.07
N LYS A 110 -1.28 -0.70 -9.69
CA LYS A 110 -2.51 -0.50 -10.45
C LYS A 110 -2.89 0.97 -10.58
N LEU A 111 -2.78 1.76 -9.49
CA LEU A 111 -2.97 3.21 -9.52
C LEU A 111 -2.03 3.88 -10.52
N MET A 112 -0.75 3.54 -10.45
CA MET A 112 0.27 4.10 -11.32
C MET A 112 0.00 3.79 -12.79
N THR A 113 -0.29 2.53 -13.12
CA THR A 113 -0.60 2.14 -14.49
C THR A 113 -1.86 2.84 -15.01
N LYS A 114 -2.92 2.93 -14.18
CA LYS A 114 -4.15 3.64 -14.56
C LYS A 114 -3.91 5.13 -14.79
N LEU A 115 -3.12 5.79 -13.95
CA LEU A 115 -2.75 7.20 -14.13
C LEU A 115 -1.87 7.41 -15.37
N MET A 116 -0.92 6.51 -15.65
CA MET A 116 -0.08 6.57 -16.85
C MET A 116 -0.91 6.38 -18.14
N LYS A 117 -1.92 5.51 -18.11
CA LYS A 117 -2.82 5.28 -19.24
C LYS A 117 -3.64 6.51 -19.63
N LEU A 118 -3.89 7.45 -18.72
CA LEU A 118 -4.56 8.72 -19.05
C LEU A 118 -3.80 9.56 -20.08
N PHE A 119 -2.49 9.33 -20.21
CA PHE A 119 -1.59 10.09 -21.09
C PHE A 119 -0.93 9.20 -22.14
N SER A 120 -1.48 8.00 -22.38
CA SER A 120 -0.93 7.00 -23.30
C SER A 120 -1.99 6.50 -24.26
N THR A 121 -1.58 6.18 -25.48
CA THR A 121 -2.40 5.49 -26.48
C THR A 121 -2.34 3.97 -26.34
N CYS A 122 -1.62 3.45 -25.33
CA CYS A 122 -1.47 2.02 -25.11
C CYS A 122 -2.73 1.38 -24.53
N GLU A 123 -3.39 0.54 -25.31
CA GLU A 123 -4.62 -0.18 -24.91
C GLU A 123 -4.35 -1.56 -24.30
N ILE A 124 -3.09 -2.00 -24.23
CA ILE A 124 -2.72 -3.33 -23.70
C ILE A 124 -3.29 -3.52 -22.28
N ASP A 125 -4.02 -4.61 -22.07
CA ASP A 125 -4.48 -4.99 -20.73
C ASP A 125 -3.32 -5.57 -19.93
N LEU A 126 -2.98 -4.89 -18.83
CA LEU A 126 -1.90 -5.27 -17.92
C LEU A 126 -2.46 -5.86 -16.62
N SER A 127 -3.78 -6.03 -16.48
CA SER A 127 -4.43 -6.38 -15.22
C SER A 127 -3.89 -7.68 -14.61
N SER A 128 -3.72 -8.73 -15.43
CA SER A 128 -3.15 -10.01 -15.00
C SER A 128 -1.72 -9.87 -14.47
N LEU A 129 -0.87 -9.13 -15.19
CA LEU A 129 0.51 -8.87 -14.78
C LEU A 129 0.55 -8.07 -13.46
N LEU A 130 -0.28 -7.04 -13.32
CA LEU A 130 -0.33 -6.19 -12.13
C LEU A 130 -0.83 -6.97 -10.89
N ASN A 131 -1.78 -7.88 -11.08
CA ASN A 131 -2.23 -8.79 -10.02
C ASN A 131 -1.09 -9.72 -9.58
N LEU A 132 -0.42 -10.36 -10.54
CA LEU A 132 0.70 -11.26 -10.27
C LEU A 132 1.84 -10.53 -9.53
N MET A 133 2.18 -9.30 -9.96
CA MET A 133 3.19 -8.49 -9.29
C MET A 133 2.80 -8.16 -7.85
N GLY A 134 1.54 -7.80 -7.60
CA GLY A 134 1.04 -7.55 -6.24
C GLY A 134 1.13 -8.80 -5.35
N TYR A 135 0.71 -9.95 -5.89
CA TYR A 135 0.75 -11.21 -5.16
C TYR A 135 2.18 -11.65 -4.83
N TYR A 136 3.07 -11.61 -5.83
CA TYR A 136 4.50 -11.89 -5.65
C TYR A 136 5.13 -10.98 -4.59
N TYR A 137 4.85 -9.67 -4.66
CA TYR A 137 5.42 -8.71 -3.71
C TYR A 137 5.01 -9.01 -2.27
N GLN A 138 3.74 -9.37 -2.04
CA GLN A 138 3.26 -9.73 -0.71
C GLN A 138 3.95 -11.01 -0.19
N ILE A 139 4.03 -12.07 -1.00
CA ILE A 139 4.70 -13.32 -0.62
C ILE A 139 6.18 -13.05 -0.30
N HIS A 140 6.86 -12.29 -1.16
CA HIS A 140 8.27 -11.97 -0.97
C HIS A 140 8.50 -11.19 0.33
N ASN A 141 7.64 -10.21 0.63
CA ASN A 141 7.67 -9.44 1.87
C ASN A 141 7.46 -10.36 3.09
N ASP A 142 6.45 -11.23 3.07
CA ASP A 142 6.13 -12.12 4.18
C ASP A 142 7.27 -13.12 4.44
N TYR A 143 7.83 -13.71 3.37
CA TYR A 143 9.00 -14.58 3.46
C TYR A 143 10.22 -13.85 4.04
N SER A 144 10.50 -12.63 3.56
CA SER A 144 11.64 -11.84 4.04
C SER A 144 11.53 -11.51 5.52
N ASN A 145 10.33 -11.17 5.99
CA ASN A 145 10.08 -10.90 7.40
C ASN A 145 10.34 -12.13 8.28
N LEU A 146 9.96 -13.33 7.82
CA LEU A 146 10.27 -14.58 8.54
C LEU A 146 11.77 -14.90 8.56
N CYS A 147 12.48 -14.63 7.46
CA CYS A 147 13.93 -14.83 7.39
C CYS A 147 14.70 -13.88 8.32
N ILE A 148 14.28 -12.61 8.41
CA ILE A 148 14.90 -11.62 9.28
C ILE A 148 14.68 -11.98 10.75
N CYS A 149 13.48 -12.42 11.14
CA CYS A 149 13.22 -12.87 12.52
C CYS A 149 14.15 -14.02 12.95
N ARG A 150 14.50 -14.95 12.06
CA ARG A 150 15.42 -16.06 12.37
C ARG A 150 16.88 -15.65 12.59
N ILE A 151 17.28 -14.46 12.18
CA ILE A 151 18.66 -13.96 12.37
C ILE A 151 18.80 -13.25 13.73
N LEU A 152 17.68 -12.87 14.36
CA LEU A 152 17.63 -12.15 15.63
C LEU A 152 17.34 -13.05 16.84
N GLU A 153 17.05 -14.34 16.62
CA GLU A 153 17.01 -15.41 17.63
C GLU A 153 18.39 -16.09 17.78
#